data_AF-A0A0G1TAX4-F1
#
_entry.id   AF-A0A0G1TAX4-F1
#
_cell.length_a   1.000
_cell.length_b   1.000
_cell.length_c   1.000
_cell.angle_alpha   90.00
_cell.angle_beta   90.00
_cell.angle_gamma   90.00
#
_symmetry.space_group_name_H-M   'P 1'
#
loop_
_entity.id
_entity.type
_entity.pdbx_description
1 polymer ?
#
loop_
_entity_poly.entity_id
_entity_poly.type
_entity_poly.pdbx_seq_one_letter_code
_entity_poly.pdbx_strand_id
1 'polypeptide(L)'
;ARDPDDAILRGLDKKFFPHGTSHWLGLDVHDVGDYTRNKKTARAERLLTEGMILTVEPGLYVREAKGAKEYRDIGIRIEDDILITQSGPVVLSSTAPKDPDEIESIMQCGMT
;
A
#
# COMPACT_ATOMS: atom_id res chain seq x y z
N ALA A 1 5.01 -19.38 -12.52
CA ALA A 1 4.01 -20.25 -11.90
C ALA A 1 2.70 -20.08 -12.65
N ARG A 2 1.87 -21.12 -12.77
CA ARG A 2 0.47 -20.93 -13.24
C ARG A 2 -0.48 -20.62 -12.08
N ASP A 3 0.02 -20.72 -10.85
CA ASP A 3 -0.69 -20.49 -9.59
C ASP A 3 -0.11 -19.23 -8.89
N PRO A 4 -0.94 -18.24 -8.50
CA PRO A 4 -0.51 -17.05 -7.77
C PRO A 4 0.14 -17.35 -6.42
N ASP A 5 -0.34 -18.35 -5.68
CA ASP A 5 0.18 -18.65 -4.34
C ASP A 5 1.62 -19.19 -4.43
N ASP A 6 1.91 -20.10 -5.36
CA ASP A 6 3.29 -20.52 -5.67
C ASP A 6 4.17 -19.32 -6.08
N ALA A 7 3.62 -18.36 -6.82
CA ALA A 7 4.37 -17.18 -7.23
C ALA A 7 4.78 -16.31 -6.03
N ILE A 8 3.87 -16.10 -5.07
CA ILE A 8 4.11 -15.34 -3.83
C ILE A 8 5.09 -16.09 -2.93
N LEU A 9 4.91 -17.40 -2.73
CA LEU A 9 5.83 -18.22 -1.92
C LEU A 9 7.26 -18.20 -2.45
N ARG A 10 7.40 -18.06 -3.77
CA ARG A 10 8.69 -17.93 -4.46
C ARG A 10 9.20 -16.49 -4.57
N GLY A 11 8.44 -15.51 -4.06
CA GLY A 11 8.79 -14.10 -4.07
C GLY A 11 8.81 -13.45 -5.44
N LEU A 12 8.07 -14.00 -6.42
CA LEU A 12 8.05 -13.48 -7.79
C LEU A 12 7.28 -12.14 -7.90
N ASP A 13 6.38 -11.89 -6.96
CA ASP A 13 5.62 -10.65 -6.77
C ASP A 13 6.53 -9.44 -6.49
N LYS A 14 7.65 -9.63 -5.77
CA LYS A 14 8.61 -8.57 -5.41
C LYS A 14 9.22 -7.86 -6.61
N LYS A 15 9.19 -8.49 -7.79
CA LYS A 15 9.60 -7.85 -9.05
C LYS A 15 8.69 -6.66 -9.40
N PHE A 16 7.41 -6.76 -9.05
CA PHE A 16 6.37 -5.78 -9.38
C PHE A 16 5.94 -4.94 -8.17
N PHE A 17 6.12 -5.45 -6.95
CA PHE A 17 5.84 -4.76 -5.70
C PHE A 17 7.09 -4.76 -4.79
N PRO A 18 8.03 -3.81 -4.99
CA PRO A 18 9.37 -3.87 -4.40
C PRO A 18 9.48 -3.22 -3.00
N HIS A 19 8.37 -2.77 -2.41
CA HIS A 19 8.34 -2.05 -1.14
C HIS A 19 7.35 -2.70 -0.14
N GLY A 20 7.33 -2.19 1.09
CA GLY A 20 6.34 -2.59 2.09
C GLY A 20 4.98 -1.96 1.82
N THR A 21 3.93 -2.46 2.47
CA THR A 21 2.55 -1.96 2.29
C THR A 21 2.20 -0.78 3.20
N SER A 22 3.01 -0.52 4.24
CA SER A 22 2.69 0.45 5.28
C SER A 22 3.93 0.97 5.99
N HIS A 23 3.88 2.22 6.43
CA HIS A 23 4.76 2.80 7.44
C HIS A 23 3.96 3.66 8.44
N TRP A 24 4.51 3.94 9.62
CA TRP A 24 3.95 4.91 10.55
C TRP A 24 3.90 6.30 9.94
N LEU A 25 2.89 7.07 10.30
CA LEU A 25 2.69 8.43 9.85
C LEU A 25 2.39 9.33 11.06
N GLY A 26 3.04 10.49 11.11
CA GLY A 26 2.86 11.47 12.18
C GLY A 26 3.57 12.77 11.86
N LEU A 27 4.47 13.22 12.75
CA LEU A 27 5.23 14.46 12.50
C LEU A 27 6.23 14.29 11.36
N ASP A 28 6.84 13.11 11.25
CA ASP A 28 7.61 12.70 10.09
C ASP A 28 6.74 11.83 9.16
N VAL A 29 6.97 11.93 7.84
CA VAL A 29 6.24 11.11 6.85
C VAL A 29 6.47 9.62 7.08
N HIS A 30 7.71 9.24 7.39
CA HIS A 30 8.03 7.93 7.92
C HIS A 30 8.28 8.07 9.41
N ASP A 31 7.21 8.01 10.19
CA ASP A 31 7.28 8.37 11.60
C ASP A 31 8.04 7.36 12.45
N VAL A 32 8.48 7.83 13.61
CA VAL A 32 9.18 7.00 14.59
C VAL A 32 8.26 5.92 15.17
N GLY A 33 8.86 4.82 15.61
CA GLY A 33 8.13 3.74 16.28
C GLY A 33 8.69 2.37 15.94
N ASP A 34 8.97 1.56 16.97
CA ASP A 34 9.42 0.19 16.74
C ASP A 34 8.31 -0.62 16.05
N TYR A 35 8.59 -1.16 14.87
CA TYR A 35 7.70 -2.08 14.11
C TYR A 35 7.70 -3.51 14.68
N THR A 36 8.69 -3.84 15.51
CA THR A 36 8.79 -5.14 16.18
C THR A 36 8.84 -4.98 17.68
N ARG A 37 8.15 -5.86 18.42
CA ARG A 37 8.17 -5.91 19.88
C ARG A 37 9.50 -6.40 20.44
N ASN A 38 10.30 -7.12 19.64
CA ASN A 38 11.58 -7.67 20.06
C ASN A 38 12.63 -7.55 18.95
N LYS A 39 13.62 -6.69 19.16
CA LYS A 39 14.74 -6.47 18.23
C LYS A 39 15.65 -7.71 18.08
N LYS A 40 15.52 -8.72 18.96
CA LYS A 40 16.28 -9.99 18.90
C LYS A 40 15.59 -11.07 18.06
N THR A 41 14.30 -10.93 17.74
CA THR A 41 13.58 -11.89 16.91
C THR A 41 12.78 -11.15 15.84
N ALA A 42 13.17 -11.31 14.58
CA ALA A 42 12.52 -10.69 13.42
C ALA A 42 11.04 -11.10 13.19
N ARG A 43 10.45 -11.89 14.11
CA ARG A 43 9.08 -12.42 14.03
C ARG A 43 8.10 -11.79 15.02
N ALA A 44 8.55 -10.93 15.92
CA ALA A 44 7.65 -10.32 16.89
C ALA A 44 7.07 -9.02 16.33
N GLU A 45 6.18 -9.11 15.34
CA GLU A 45 5.46 -7.94 14.83
C GLU A 45 4.72 -7.21 15.96
N ARG A 46 4.67 -5.88 15.84
CA ARG A 46 3.90 -5.02 16.75
C ARG A 46 2.42 -5.15 16.45
N LEU A 47 1.64 -5.43 17.49
CA LEU A 47 0.19 -5.39 17.39
C LEU A 47 -0.28 -3.94 17.25
N LEU A 48 -1.19 -3.71 16.32
CA LEU A 48 -1.85 -2.41 16.15
C LEU A 48 -2.75 -2.15 17.36
N THR A 49 -2.66 -0.93 17.89
CA THR A 49 -3.50 -0.46 19.00
C THR A 49 -4.08 0.90 18.64
N GLU A 50 -5.17 1.25 19.32
CA GLU A 50 -5.81 2.56 19.17
C GLU A 50 -4.80 3.72 19.25
N GLY A 51 -5.01 4.73 18.39
CA GLY A 51 -4.19 5.94 18.30
C GLY A 51 -2.99 5.83 17.36
N MET A 52 -2.65 4.62 16.87
CA MET A 52 -1.62 4.47 15.83
C MET A 52 -2.14 4.97 14.48
N ILE A 53 -1.28 5.66 13.73
CA ILE A 53 -1.55 6.09 12.36
C ILE A 53 -0.48 5.49 11.44
N LEU A 54 -0.92 4.91 10.33
CA LEU A 54 -0.05 4.33 9.31
C LEU A 54 -0.63 4.52 7.90
N THR A 55 0.21 4.40 6.88
CA THR A 55 -0.20 4.34 5.48
C THR A 55 -0.64 2.94 5.07
N VAL A 56 -1.50 2.83 4.06
CA VAL A 56 -1.78 1.59 3.33
C VAL A 56 -1.59 1.88 1.85
N GLU A 57 -0.50 1.41 1.28
CA GLU A 57 0.05 1.90 0.00
C GLU A 57 0.42 0.78 -1.00
N PRO A 58 -0.48 -0.15 -1.36
CA PRO A 58 -0.18 -1.16 -2.36
C PRO A 58 0.15 -0.53 -3.72
N GLY A 59 1.14 -1.10 -4.41
CA GLY A 59 1.57 -0.62 -5.74
C GLY A 59 2.01 -1.74 -6.67
N LEU A 60 1.92 -1.49 -7.98
CA LEU A 60 2.44 -2.37 -9.02
C LEU A 60 3.23 -1.56 -10.03
N TYR A 61 4.46 -2.00 -10.30
CA TYR A 61 5.38 -1.33 -11.22
C TYR A 61 5.93 -2.32 -12.22
N VAL A 62 5.52 -2.19 -13.48
CA VAL A 62 5.89 -3.12 -14.56
C VAL A 62 6.92 -2.47 -15.48
N ARG A 63 8.21 -2.64 -15.18
CA ARG A 63 9.29 -2.15 -16.07
C ARG A 63 9.42 -2.99 -17.34
N GLU A 64 9.73 -4.28 -17.17
CA GLU A 64 9.79 -5.24 -18.28
C GLU A 64 9.37 -6.63 -17.83
N ALA A 65 8.40 -7.24 -18.52
CA ALA A 65 7.93 -8.58 -18.23
C ALA A 65 7.58 -9.34 -19.52
N LYS A 66 8.16 -10.55 -19.66
CA LYS A 66 7.77 -11.48 -20.72
C LYS A 66 6.30 -11.85 -20.54
N GLY A 67 5.49 -11.63 -21.58
CA GLY A 67 4.06 -11.95 -21.57
C GLY A 67 3.14 -10.86 -20.98
N ALA A 68 3.66 -9.66 -20.75
CA ALA A 68 2.91 -8.51 -20.21
C ALA A 68 3.37 -7.21 -20.89
N LYS A 69 3.43 -7.22 -22.23
CA LYS A 69 4.00 -6.11 -23.02
C LYS A 69 3.06 -4.88 -22.99
N GLU A 70 1.76 -5.14 -22.94
CA GLU A 70 0.70 -4.15 -22.82
C GLU A 70 0.74 -3.36 -21.51
N TYR A 71 1.39 -3.90 -20.47
CA TYR A 71 1.54 -3.24 -19.16
C TYR A 71 2.91 -2.59 -18.97
N ARG A 72 3.78 -2.60 -19.99
CA ARG A 72 5.14 -2.08 -19.87
C ARG A 72 5.13 -0.59 -19.52
N ASP A 73 6.03 -0.21 -18.61
CA ASP A 73 6.24 1.15 -18.11
C ASP A 73 5.02 1.74 -17.37
N ILE A 74 4.05 0.90 -16.98
CA ILE A 74 2.95 1.28 -16.10
C ILE A 74 3.38 1.10 -14.63
N GLY A 75 3.17 2.15 -13.85
CA GLY A 75 3.33 2.16 -12.39
C GLY A 75 2.09 2.78 -11.75
N ILE A 76 1.44 2.04 -10.85
CA ILE A 76 0.25 2.49 -10.14
C ILE A 76 0.45 2.22 -8.65
N ARG A 77 0.13 3.21 -7.81
CA ARG A 77 0.02 3.08 -6.36
C ARG A 77 -1.20 3.86 -5.91
N ILE A 78 -2.00 3.26 -5.03
CA ILE A 78 -3.14 3.90 -4.38
C ILE A 78 -2.85 3.81 -2.89
N GLU A 79 -2.95 4.94 -2.20
CA GLU A 79 -2.46 5.08 -0.84
C GLU A 79 -3.47 5.85 0.02
N ASP A 80 -3.73 5.33 1.21
CA ASP A 80 -4.54 5.99 2.23
C ASP A 80 -3.81 6.04 3.59
N ASP A 81 -4.05 7.11 4.32
CA ASP A 81 -3.71 7.29 5.74
C ASP A 81 -4.81 6.69 6.63
N ILE A 82 -4.41 5.81 7.55
CA ILE A 82 -5.32 5.05 8.41
C ILE A 82 -5.05 5.33 9.88
N LEU A 83 -6.09 5.74 10.62
CA LEU A 83 -6.10 5.80 12.08
C LEU A 83 -6.70 4.52 12.67
N ILE A 84 -5.98 3.86 13.57
CA ILE A 84 -6.50 2.72 14.33
C ILE A 84 -7.35 3.21 15.49
N THR A 85 -8.58 2.71 15.59
CA THR A 85 -9.50 2.99 16.71
C THR A 85 -10.05 1.70 17.32
N GLN A 86 -10.72 1.77 18.47
CA GLN A 86 -11.40 0.61 19.06
C GLN A 86 -12.54 0.05 18.20
N SER A 87 -13.19 0.91 17.40
CA SER A 87 -14.34 0.52 16.55
C SER A 87 -13.92 0.05 15.15
N GLY A 88 -12.62 0.00 14.88
CA GLY A 88 -12.06 -0.34 13.56
C GLY A 88 -11.16 0.78 13.00
N PRO A 89 -10.48 0.53 11.87
CA PRO A 89 -9.67 1.56 11.22
C PRO A 89 -10.55 2.66 10.61
N VAL A 90 -10.08 3.90 10.67
CA VAL A 90 -10.68 5.08 10.02
C VAL A 90 -9.75 5.54 8.91
N VAL A 91 -10.30 5.70 7.70
CA VAL A 91 -9.56 6.21 6.52
C VAL A 91 -9.60 7.73 6.52
N LEU A 92 -8.49 8.37 6.87
CA LEU A 92 -8.40 9.83 7.01
C LEU A 92 -8.40 10.57 5.66
N SER A 93 -7.95 9.89 4.60
CA SER A 93 -7.82 10.39 3.23
C SER A 93 -8.98 9.95 2.32
N SER A 94 -10.09 9.50 2.91
CA SER A 94 -11.24 8.95 2.20
C SER A 94 -11.95 9.90 1.23
N THR A 95 -11.68 11.20 1.32
CA THR A 95 -12.26 12.20 0.41
C THR A 95 -11.58 12.24 -0.96
N ALA A 96 -10.39 11.64 -1.11
CA ALA A 96 -9.73 11.55 -2.40
C ALA A 96 -10.37 10.41 -3.23
N PRO A 97 -10.83 10.68 -4.47
CA PRO A 97 -11.40 9.66 -5.34
C PRO A 97 -10.31 8.65 -5.73
N LYS A 98 -10.67 7.37 -5.68
CA LYS A 98 -9.78 6.24 -6.02
C LYS A 98 -10.45 5.17 -6.86
N ASP A 99 -11.76 5.28 -7.03
CA ASP A 99 -12.48 4.51 -8.03
C ASP A 99 -12.18 5.09 -9.43
N PRO A 100 -11.81 4.26 -10.42
CA PRO A 100 -11.49 4.73 -11.75
C PRO A 100 -12.62 5.53 -12.41
N ASP A 101 -13.89 5.12 -12.23
CA ASP A 101 -15.03 5.80 -12.87
C ASP A 101 -15.26 7.19 -12.24
N GLU A 102 -15.09 7.28 -10.91
CA GLU A 102 -15.15 8.57 -10.19
C GLU A 102 -14.03 9.52 -10.65
N ILE A 103 -12.81 9.01 -10.77
CA ILE A 103 -11.66 9.80 -11.27
C ILE A 103 -11.94 10.29 -12.70
N GLU A 104 -12.37 9.40 -13.59
CA GLU A 104 -12.71 9.76 -14.97
C GLU A 104 -13.80 10.82 -15.04
N SER A 105 -14.85 10.68 -14.21
CA SER A 105 -15.93 11.66 -14.13
C SER A 105 -15.42 13.05 -13.69
N ILE A 106 -14.54 13.11 -12.69
CA ILE A 106 -13.96 14.38 -12.21
C ILE A 106 -13.07 15.02 -13.29
N MET A 107 -12.25 14.21 -13.97
CA MET A 107 -11.39 14.69 -15.05
C MET A 107 -12.19 15.23 -16.24
N GLN A 108 -13.33 14.60 -16.57
CA GLN A 108 -14.20 15.03 -17.67
C GLN A 108 -14.99 16.30 -17.36
N CYS A 109 -15.44 16.48 -16.12
CA CYS A 109 -16.16 17.67 -15.71
C CYS A 109 -15.29 18.93 -15.63
N GLY A 110 -13.96 18.77 -15.64
CA GLY A 110 -13.01 19.86 -15.44
C GLY A 110 -13.01 20.32 -13.98
N MET A 111 -11.84 20.24 -13.33
CA MET A 111 -11.66 20.91 -12.04
C MET A 111 -11.66 22.43 -12.27
N THR A 112 -12.82 23.05 -12.23
CA THR A 112 -13.00 24.52 -12.14
C THR A 112 -13.30 24.93 -10.71
#